data_AF-A0A497ST53-F1
#
_entry.id   AF-A0A497ST53-F1
#
_cell.length_a   1.000
_cell.length_b   1.000
_cell.length_c   1.000
_cell.angle_alpha   90.00
_cell.angle_beta   90.00
_cell.angle_gamma   90.00
#
_symmetry.space_group_name_H-M   'P 1'
#
loop_
_entity.id
_entity.type
_entity.pdbx_description
1 polymer ?
#
loop_
_entity_poly.entity_id
_entity_poly.type
_entity_poly.pdbx_seq_one_letter_code
_entity_poly.pdbx_strand_id
1 'polypeptide(L)'
;MFEKKASPQGTIYFESSPGTFTISLITNSCLKANGKCYPNPCNTYHDCNAIAGTCQPNYYCCSGTCSYTEDLNNDGIVNIFDLVIVAKRYGAKPTNPNWNSKFDLEKDNRIDEKDLLRVVERLKWVRKMRRKRHG
;
A
#
# COMPACT_ATOMS: atom_id res chain seq x y z
N MET A 1 35.11 -21.61 4.41
CA MET A 1 34.02 -20.75 4.91
C MET A 1 32.72 -21.44 4.53
N PHE A 2 32.11 -22.18 5.46
CA PHE A 2 30.83 -22.83 5.21
C PHE A 2 29.73 -21.92 5.75
N GLU A 3 28.90 -21.39 4.85
CA GLU A 3 27.72 -20.62 5.20
C GLU A 3 26.77 -21.48 6.03
N LYS A 4 26.45 -21.00 7.23
CA LYS A 4 25.39 -21.55 8.06
C LYS A 4 24.06 -21.22 7.38
N LYS A 5 23.55 -22.12 6.53
CA LYS A 5 22.14 -22.09 6.13
C LYS A 5 21.30 -22.25 7.40
N ALA A 6 20.47 -21.27 7.71
CA ALA A 6 19.54 -21.35 8.82
C ALA A 6 18.66 -22.60 8.64
N SER A 7 18.85 -23.60 9.50
CA SER A 7 17.94 -24.74 9.60
C SER A 7 16.61 -24.21 10.15
N PRO A 8 15.46 -24.47 9.50
CA PRO A 8 14.15 -24.03 9.99
C PRO A 8 13.66 -24.87 11.19
N GLN A 9 14.49 -25.73 11.77
CA GLN A 9 14.07 -26.69 12.78
C GLN A 9 14.23 -26.10 14.18
N GLY A 10 13.10 -25.89 14.85
CA GLY A 10 13.00 -25.60 16.27
C GLY A 10 12.22 -26.70 16.98
N THR A 11 12.63 -27.05 18.20
CA THR A 11 11.96 -28.03 19.05
C THR A 11 11.01 -27.31 20.01
N ILE A 12 9.75 -27.71 20.07
CA ILE A 12 8.77 -27.20 21.03
C ILE A 12 8.57 -28.25 22.13
N TYR A 13 8.76 -27.86 23.39
CA TYR A 13 8.47 -28.70 24.56
C TYR A 13 7.09 -28.35 25.09
N PHE A 14 6.27 -29.36 25.39
CA PHE A 14 4.96 -29.18 26.02
C PHE A 14 5.02 -29.80 27.42
N GLU A 15 4.72 -29.02 28.45
CA GLU A 15 4.45 -29.56 29.79
C GLU A 15 3.03 -30.17 29.78
N SER A 16 2.90 -31.30 30.47
CA SER A 16 1.78 -32.24 30.44
C SER A 16 0.40 -31.65 30.80
N SER A 17 -0.17 -30.86 29.91
CA SER A 17 -1.54 -30.37 29.98
C SER A 17 -2.39 -31.10 28.93
N PRO A 18 -3.50 -31.75 29.29
CA PRO A 18 -4.40 -32.37 28.32
C PRO A 18 -5.09 -31.26 27.50
N GLY A 19 -4.51 -30.95 26.35
CA GLY A 19 -5.01 -29.93 25.44
C GLY A 19 -4.55 -30.20 24.02
N THR A 20 -5.38 -29.81 23.05
CA THR A 20 -5.06 -29.92 21.62
C THR A 20 -4.38 -28.63 21.17
N PHE A 21 -3.14 -28.72 20.68
CA PHE A 21 -2.43 -27.60 20.08
C PHE A 21 -2.39 -27.76 18.56
N THR A 22 -2.82 -26.73 17.83
CA THR A 22 -2.74 -26.71 16.36
C THR A 22 -1.57 -25.85 15.91
N ILE A 23 -0.60 -26.44 15.21
CA ILE A 23 0.49 -25.72 14.54
C ILE A 23 0.08 -25.51 13.09
N SER A 24 -0.19 -24.27 12.69
CA SER A 24 -0.47 -23.92 11.30
C SER A 24 0.76 -23.26 10.68
N LEU A 25 1.37 -23.93 9.70
CA LEU A 25 2.44 -23.35 8.89
C LEU A 25 1.82 -22.32 7.93
N ILE A 26 1.86 -21.03 8.28
CA ILE A 26 1.55 -19.95 7.34
C ILE A 26 2.73 -19.85 6.37
N THR A 27 2.72 -20.66 5.32
CA THR A 27 3.66 -20.46 4.22
C THR A 27 3.22 -19.20 3.47
N ASN A 28 4.11 -18.21 3.33
CA ASN A 28 3.85 -17.06 2.46
C ASN A 28 3.92 -17.55 1.01
N SER A 29 2.79 -18.03 0.48
CA SER A 29 2.71 -18.50 -0.90
C SER A 29 2.61 -17.34 -1.89
N CYS A 30 2.39 -16.11 -1.41
CA CYS A 30 2.34 -14.92 -2.25
C CYS A 30 3.65 -14.66 -3.00
N LEU A 31 4.80 -14.77 -2.31
CA LEU A 31 6.11 -14.61 -2.94
C LEU A 31 6.39 -15.68 -4.01
N LYS A 32 5.89 -16.91 -3.79
CA LYS A 32 6.01 -18.01 -4.75
C LYS A 32 5.18 -17.77 -6.01
N ALA A 33 4.06 -17.05 -5.88
CA ALA A 33 3.20 -16.63 -6.99
C ALA A 33 3.70 -15.36 -7.69
N ASN A 34 4.95 -14.94 -7.45
CA ASN A 34 5.52 -13.68 -7.94
C ASN A 34 4.74 -12.42 -7.48
N GLY A 35 4.05 -12.52 -6.35
CA GLY A 35 3.33 -11.42 -5.71
C GLY A 35 4.08 -10.85 -4.52
N LYS A 36 3.52 -9.76 -3.98
CA LYS A 36 3.98 -9.11 -2.75
C LYS A 36 2.78 -8.86 -1.83
N CYS A 37 3.02 -8.97 -0.53
CA CYS A 37 1.99 -8.76 0.49
C CYS A 37 1.84 -7.28 0.82
N TYR A 38 0.61 -6.77 0.75
CA TYR A 38 0.28 -5.37 1.05
C TYR A 38 -0.73 -5.27 2.20
N PRO A 39 -0.69 -4.18 3.01
CA PRO A 39 -1.57 -4.00 4.14
C PRO A 39 -3.00 -3.56 3.77
N ASN A 40 -3.27 -3.28 2.49
CA ASN A 40 -4.60 -2.94 1.98
C ASN A 40 -4.95 -3.88 0.81
N PRO A 41 -6.24 -4.12 0.55
CA PRO A 41 -6.69 -4.88 -0.61
C PRO A 41 -6.12 -4.33 -1.92
N CYS A 42 -5.80 -5.20 -2.88
CA CYS A 42 -5.13 -4.80 -4.12
C CYS A 42 -5.94 -3.77 -4.93
N ASN A 43 -7.27 -3.84 -4.90
CA ASN A 43 -8.16 -2.87 -5.55
C ASN A 43 -8.11 -1.45 -4.94
N THR A 44 -7.38 -1.24 -3.85
CA THR A 44 -7.16 0.10 -3.29
C THR A 44 -6.06 0.88 -3.99
N TYR A 45 -5.21 0.18 -4.75
CA TYR A 45 -4.15 0.73 -5.59
C TYR A 45 -4.61 0.76 -7.06
N HIS A 46 -3.95 1.55 -7.88
CA HIS A 46 -4.39 1.78 -9.27
C HIS A 46 -3.77 0.82 -10.30
N ASP A 47 -2.67 0.16 -9.94
CA ASP A 47 -1.75 -0.55 -10.83
C ASP A 47 -1.43 -1.96 -10.32
N CYS A 48 -2.34 -2.57 -9.53
CA CYS A 48 -2.14 -3.92 -9.04
C CYS A 48 -3.39 -4.78 -9.03
N ASN A 49 -3.16 -6.07 -9.15
CA ASN A 49 -4.19 -7.10 -9.21
C ASN A 49 -4.03 -8.07 -8.05
N ALA A 50 -5.14 -8.55 -7.50
CA ALA A 50 -5.11 -9.65 -6.54
C ALA A 50 -4.71 -10.95 -7.24
N ILE A 51 -3.79 -11.70 -6.63
CA ILE A 51 -3.38 -13.02 -7.13
C ILE A 51 -3.56 -14.09 -6.06
N ALA A 52 -3.63 -15.35 -6.48
CA ALA A 52 -3.70 -16.48 -5.57
C ALA A 52 -2.42 -16.56 -4.72
N GLY A 53 -2.54 -16.38 -3.41
CA GLY A 53 -1.44 -16.46 -2.48
C GLY A 53 -1.85 -16.11 -1.05
N THR A 54 -1.12 -16.65 -0.09
CA THR A 54 -1.34 -16.43 1.35
C THR A 54 -0.29 -15.46 1.88
N CYS A 55 -0.75 -14.48 2.66
CA CYS A 55 0.05 -13.51 3.39
C CYS A 55 -0.21 -13.63 4.90
N GLN A 56 0.48 -12.83 5.71
CA GLN A 56 0.16 -12.70 7.14
C GLN A 56 -1.31 -12.24 7.32
N PRO A 57 -1.92 -12.48 8.49
CA PRO A 57 -3.26 -11.97 8.78
C PRO A 57 -3.38 -10.46 8.49
N ASN A 58 -4.46 -10.05 7.83
CA ASN A 58 -4.73 -8.68 7.37
C ASN A 58 -3.82 -8.16 6.23
N TYR A 59 -3.08 -9.03 5.55
CA TYR A 59 -2.34 -8.69 4.33
C TYR A 59 -2.96 -9.36 3.10
N TYR A 60 -2.79 -8.72 1.95
CA TYR A 60 -3.35 -9.13 0.68
C TYR A 60 -2.23 -9.41 -0.32
N CYS A 61 -2.36 -10.51 -1.07
CA CYS A 61 -1.39 -10.87 -2.08
C CYS A 61 -1.69 -10.16 -3.40
N CYS A 62 -0.79 -9.27 -3.82
CA CYS A 62 -0.96 -8.45 -5.02
C CYS A 62 0.20 -8.64 -5.99
N SER A 63 -0.08 -8.57 -7.29
CA SER A 63 0.91 -8.44 -8.37
C SER A 63 0.85 -7.05 -8.97
N GLY A 64 2.01 -6.45 -9.24
CA GLY A 64 2.14 -5.07 -9.74
C GLY A 64 2.89 -4.18 -8.77
N THR A 65 3.00 -2.89 -9.11
CA THR A 65 3.73 -1.89 -8.33
C THR A 65 2.93 -1.42 -7.11
N CYS A 66 1.61 -1.53 -7.12
CA CYS A 66 0.70 -1.21 -6.01
C CYS A 66 0.92 0.22 -5.47
N SER A 67 1.03 1.18 -6.38
CA SER A 67 1.15 2.59 -6.06
C SER A 67 -0.23 3.25 -5.97
N TYR A 68 -0.32 4.37 -5.26
CA TYR A 68 -1.51 5.21 -5.28
C TYR A 68 -1.41 6.20 -6.44
N THR A 69 -2.53 6.56 -7.04
CA THR A 69 -2.56 7.66 -8.03
C THR A 69 -2.00 8.97 -7.46
N GLU A 70 -2.12 9.13 -6.14
CA GLU A 70 -1.70 10.29 -5.35
C GLU A 70 -0.23 10.21 -4.91
N ASP A 71 0.50 9.13 -5.22
CA ASP A 71 1.96 8.99 -5.03
C ASP A 71 2.68 9.57 -6.26
N LEU A 72 2.95 10.87 -6.21
CA LEU A 72 3.34 11.67 -7.37
C LEU A 72 4.84 11.72 -7.59
N ASN A 73 5.63 11.40 -6.55
CA ASN A 73 7.07 11.22 -6.65
C ASN A 73 7.50 9.75 -6.79
N ASN A 74 6.55 8.80 -6.75
CA ASN A 74 6.77 7.36 -6.85
C ASN A 74 7.67 6.80 -5.73
N ASP A 75 7.61 7.37 -4.52
CA ASP A 75 8.36 6.87 -3.35
C ASP A 75 7.62 5.76 -2.59
N GLY A 76 6.38 5.44 -3.01
CA GLY A 76 5.53 4.41 -2.43
C GLY A 76 4.73 4.88 -1.21
N ILE A 77 4.78 6.18 -0.85
CA ILE A 77 4.15 6.74 0.34
C ILE A 77 3.46 8.07 0.02
N VAL A 78 2.13 8.06 -0.06
CA VAL A 78 1.36 9.31 -0.13
C VAL A 78 1.52 10.14 1.15
N ASN A 79 2.22 11.26 1.05
CA ASN A 79 2.55 12.15 2.16
C ASN A 79 2.54 13.64 1.74
N ILE A 80 3.12 14.52 2.57
CA ILE A 80 3.13 15.97 2.32
C ILE A 80 3.92 16.35 1.05
N PHE A 81 4.92 15.56 0.65
CA PHE A 81 5.70 15.82 -0.55
C PHE A 81 4.86 15.68 -1.82
N ASP A 82 3.92 14.74 -1.88
CA ASP A 82 2.96 14.62 -2.98
C ASP A 82 2.05 15.84 -3.06
N LEU A 83 1.58 16.32 -1.91
CA LEU A 83 0.74 17.52 -1.84
C LEU A 83 1.48 18.76 -2.37
N VAL A 84 2.77 18.91 -2.00
CA VAL A 84 3.62 20.01 -2.50
C VAL A 84 3.81 19.92 -4.02
N ILE A 85 3.88 18.72 -4.59
CA ILE A 85 4.01 18.52 -6.04
C ILE A 85 2.77 19.03 -6.79
N VAL A 86 1.56 18.78 -6.28
CA VAL A 86 0.32 19.35 -6.83
C VAL A 86 0.28 20.86 -6.64
N ALA A 87 0.55 21.34 -5.42
CA ALA A 87 0.48 22.76 -5.07
C ALA A 87 1.39 23.64 -5.94
N LYS A 88 2.57 23.14 -6.34
CA LYS A 88 3.49 23.83 -7.27
C LYS A 88 2.89 24.11 -8.66
N ARG A 89 1.79 23.46 -9.01
CA ARG A 89 1.10 23.56 -10.30
C ARG A 89 -0.33 24.04 -10.18
N TYR A 90 -0.72 24.50 -8.99
CA TYR A 90 -2.05 25.02 -8.72
C TYR A 90 -2.43 26.12 -9.73
N GLY A 91 -3.66 26.02 -10.25
CA GLY A 91 -4.21 26.92 -11.27
C GLY A 91 -3.81 26.60 -12.71
N ALA A 92 -2.93 25.62 -12.95
CA ALA A 92 -2.57 25.21 -14.30
C ALA A 92 -3.75 24.49 -15.00
N LYS A 93 -3.88 24.73 -16.30
CA LYS A 93 -4.79 24.07 -17.25
C LYS A 93 -4.03 23.72 -18.54
N PRO A 94 -4.57 22.92 -19.49
CA PRO A 94 -3.83 22.42 -20.66
C PRO A 94 -3.05 23.46 -21.49
N THR A 95 -3.46 24.72 -21.48
CA THR A 95 -2.78 25.81 -22.21
C THR A 95 -1.58 26.41 -21.47
N ASN A 96 -1.33 26.06 -20.21
CA ASN A 96 -0.25 26.62 -19.41
C ASN A 96 1.07 25.83 -19.59
N PRO A 97 2.24 26.50 -19.56
CA PRO A 97 3.53 25.83 -19.73
C PRO A 97 3.90 24.89 -18.58
N ASN A 98 3.34 25.08 -17.39
CA ASN A 98 3.52 24.21 -16.23
C ASN A 98 2.46 23.10 -16.11
N TRP A 99 1.56 22.99 -17.10
CA TRP A 99 0.56 21.93 -17.16
C TRP A 99 1.20 20.56 -17.32
N ASN A 100 0.69 19.60 -16.57
CA ASN A 100 0.96 18.19 -16.79
C ASN A 100 -0.23 17.40 -16.23
N SER A 101 -0.88 16.62 -17.09
CA SER A 101 -2.07 15.85 -16.75
C SER A 101 -1.86 14.81 -15.64
N LYS A 102 -0.61 14.48 -15.29
CA LYS A 102 -0.28 13.66 -14.12
C LYS A 102 -0.81 14.26 -12.81
N PHE A 103 -0.94 15.58 -12.72
CA PHE A 103 -1.34 16.28 -11.49
C PHE A 103 -2.82 16.71 -11.48
N ASP A 104 -3.53 16.50 -12.59
CA ASP A 104 -4.98 16.62 -12.71
C ASP A 104 -5.60 15.25 -12.36
N LEU A 105 -5.73 15.02 -11.06
CA LEU A 105 -6.14 13.76 -10.45
C LEU A 105 -7.64 13.48 -10.66
N GLU A 106 -8.46 14.54 -10.73
CA GLU A 106 -9.89 14.44 -11.02
C GLU A 106 -10.21 14.45 -12.53
N LYS A 107 -9.22 14.73 -13.38
CA LYS A 107 -9.31 14.72 -14.85
C LYS A 107 -10.32 15.73 -15.39
N ASP A 108 -10.42 16.90 -14.76
CA ASP A 108 -11.33 17.97 -15.15
C ASP A 108 -10.64 19.11 -15.92
N ASN A 109 -9.41 18.86 -16.38
CA ASN A 109 -8.54 19.78 -17.12
C ASN A 109 -8.14 21.03 -16.30
N ARG A 110 -8.10 20.90 -14.98
CA ARG A 110 -7.61 21.93 -14.05
C ARG A 110 -6.79 21.24 -12.97
N ILE A 111 -5.76 21.92 -12.47
CA ILE A 111 -5.07 21.53 -11.25
C ILE A 111 -5.53 22.51 -10.17
N ASP A 112 -6.46 22.08 -9.32
CA ASP A 112 -7.13 22.95 -8.35
C ASP A 112 -7.29 22.32 -6.96
N GLU A 113 -8.21 22.85 -6.15
CA GLU A 113 -8.46 22.36 -4.79
C GLU A 113 -8.92 20.90 -4.75
N LYS A 114 -9.55 20.39 -5.80
CA LYS A 114 -10.06 19.01 -5.84
C LYS A 114 -8.90 18.02 -5.93
N ASP A 115 -7.88 18.33 -6.74
CA ASP A 115 -6.67 17.50 -6.85
C ASP A 115 -5.88 17.50 -5.54
N LEU A 116 -5.80 18.66 -4.88
CA LEU A 116 -5.21 18.75 -3.54
C LEU A 116 -5.99 17.90 -2.54
N LEU A 117 -7.32 17.96 -2.56
CA LEU A 117 -8.17 17.19 -1.67
C LEU A 117 -7.99 15.67 -1.89
N ARG A 118 -7.86 15.23 -3.13
CA ARG A 118 -7.55 13.83 -3.49
C ARG A 118 -6.33 13.29 -2.75
N VAL A 119 -5.23 14.05 -2.75
CA VAL A 119 -4.01 13.68 -2.02
C VAL A 119 -4.26 13.66 -0.51
N VAL A 120 -4.94 14.68 0.02
CA VAL A 120 -5.25 14.79 1.46
C VAL A 120 -6.07 13.60 1.96
N GLU A 121 -7.06 13.13 1.20
CA GLU A 121 -7.91 11.99 1.57
C GLU A 121 -7.13 10.67 1.73
N ARG A 122 -5.98 10.56 1.07
CA ARG A 122 -5.09 9.40 1.14
C ARG A 122 -4.05 9.49 2.26
N LEU A 123 -3.83 10.66 2.86
CA LEU A 123 -2.86 10.83 3.93
C LEU A 123 -3.18 9.91 5.12
N LYS A 124 -2.17 9.16 5.57
CA LYS A 124 -2.30 8.17 6.66
C LYS A 124 -2.93 8.76 7.92
N TRP A 125 -2.54 9.96 8.31
CA TRP A 125 -3.04 10.63 9.52
C TRP A 125 -4.51 11.07 9.36
N VAL A 126 -4.91 11.59 8.18
CA VAL A 126 -6.32 11.92 7.87
C VAL A 126 -7.21 10.68 7.96
N ARG A 127 -6.78 9.58 7.35
CA ARG A 127 -7.49 8.28 7.41
C ARG A 127 -7.60 7.74 8.84
N LYS A 128 -6.59 7.99 9.69
CA LYS A 128 -6.60 7.60 11.11
C LYS A 128 -7.59 8.45 11.93
N MET A 129 -7.67 9.75 11.66
CA MET A 129 -8.62 10.64 12.36
C MET A 129 -10.08 10.33 12.01
N ARG A 130 -10.40 10.05 10.73
CA ARG A 130 -11.77 9.66 10.33
C ARG A 130 -12.25 8.40 11.07
N ARG A 131 -11.37 7.42 11.26
CA ARG A 131 -11.69 6.20 12.03
C ARG A 131 -11.97 6.47 13.52
N LYS A 132 -11.36 7.49 14.12
CA LYS A 132 -11.57 7.86 15.53
C LYS A 132 -12.81 8.70 15.79
N ARG A 133 -13.41 9.33 14.78
CA ARG A 133 -14.65 10.12 14.95
C ARG A 133 -15.92 9.26 14.99
N HIS A 134 -15.81 7.97 14.70
CA HIS A 134 -16.93 7.03 14.60
C HIS A 134 -16.86 5.87 15.62
N GLY A 135 -16.00 5.97 16.63
CA GLY A 135 -15.91 5.03 17.76
C GLY A 135 -15.72 5.80 19.04
#